data_AF-A0A8H7WRK1-F1
#
_entry.id   AF-A0A8H7WRK1-F1
#
_cell.length_a   1.000
_cell.length_b   1.000
_cell.length_c   1.000
_cell.angle_alpha   90.00
_cell.angle_beta   90.00
_cell.angle_gamma   90.00
#
_symmetry.space_group_name_H-M   'P 1'
#
loop_
_entity.id
_entity.type
_entity.pdbx_description
1 polymer ?
#
loop_
_entity_poly.entity_id
_entity_poly.type
_entity_poly.pdbx_seq_one_letter_code
_entity_poly.pdbx_strand_id
1 'polypeptide(L)'
;MAETLPPYSRAPPGETTLNGGSIPITFSSSNGTTEDSPIEYTHSLNGGSIPLTFTSHDSSIHKPHNNTHFPQSFGIYHASGTSSDLVLALRNHDPNPLFYITTHNGWSSKPSVVLHSSGLCTSPQLATANFTSFSSDIELSILAQSTGRAITTDTMKKDRSQHACQYFTVEVGGNQIPERFEWKNSKGNEVRSLNGKRHGMKLVRAKTGEVVVAWAPPNSGTRKRGKMAFLNRDALGEKFEIMAVVSILAIMEKGRRGSGGGAAASGAAAGAASGGGGGC
;
A
#
# COMPACT_ATOMS: atom_id res chain seq x y z
N MET A 1 27.97 -67.04 -28.32
CA MET A 1 28.95 -66.27 -29.12
C MET A 1 28.24 -65.03 -29.66
N ALA A 2 28.81 -63.86 -29.36
CA ALA A 2 28.54 -62.53 -29.91
C ALA A 2 27.13 -61.91 -29.77
N GLU A 3 26.91 -61.23 -28.64
CA GLU A 3 25.87 -60.20 -28.44
C GLU A 3 26.38 -58.89 -29.08
N THR A 4 25.62 -58.32 -30.02
CA THR A 4 26.03 -57.15 -30.81
C THR A 4 25.36 -55.88 -30.26
N LEU A 5 26.16 -55.00 -29.64
CA LEU A 5 25.71 -53.67 -29.17
C LEU A 5 25.63 -52.66 -30.33
N PRO A 6 24.63 -51.77 -30.35
CA PRO A 6 24.57 -50.65 -31.31
C PRO A 6 25.47 -49.47 -30.89
N PRO A 7 25.89 -48.61 -31.84
CA PRO A 7 26.87 -47.57 -31.61
C PRO A 7 26.32 -46.35 -30.87
N TYR A 8 27.13 -45.82 -29.95
CA TYR A 8 27.03 -44.47 -29.41
C TYR A 8 27.23 -43.42 -30.51
N SER A 9 26.34 -42.42 -30.60
CA SER A 9 26.67 -40.98 -30.68
C SER A 9 25.51 -40.16 -31.24
N ARG A 10 24.94 -39.26 -30.42
CA ARG A 10 24.73 -37.84 -30.76
C ARG A 10 24.39 -37.06 -29.48
N ALA A 11 25.30 -36.19 -29.06
CA ALA A 11 25.08 -35.24 -27.99
C ALA A 11 24.07 -34.15 -28.43
N PRO A 12 23.21 -33.64 -27.53
CA PRO A 12 22.38 -32.48 -27.80
C PRO A 12 23.23 -31.19 -27.83
N PRO A 13 22.91 -30.21 -28.69
CA PRO A 13 23.60 -28.92 -28.66
C PRO A 13 23.18 -28.09 -27.44
N GLY A 14 24.17 -27.72 -26.64
CA GLY A 14 24.31 -26.47 -25.88
C GLY A 14 23.10 -25.92 -25.13
N GLU A 15 23.06 -26.17 -23.82
CA GLU A 15 22.45 -25.24 -22.86
C GLU A 15 23.09 -23.86 -23.01
N THR A 16 22.31 -22.86 -23.45
CA THR A 16 22.68 -21.47 -23.25
C THR A 16 22.18 -21.07 -21.86
N THR A 17 23.08 -21.15 -20.89
CA THR A 17 22.94 -20.48 -19.60
C THR A 17 22.84 -18.97 -19.82
N LEU A 18 21.64 -18.40 -19.71
CA LEU A 18 21.50 -16.96 -19.51
C LEU A 18 21.95 -16.63 -18.09
N ASN A 19 23.25 -16.35 -18.00
CA ASN A 19 23.90 -15.77 -16.85
C ASN A 19 23.08 -14.59 -16.31
N GLY A 20 22.84 -14.61 -14.99
CA GLY A 20 22.36 -13.48 -14.23
C GLY A 20 23.36 -12.32 -14.30
N GLY A 21 23.21 -11.48 -15.30
CA GLY A 21 23.81 -10.16 -15.34
C GLY A 21 22.97 -9.23 -14.46
N SER A 22 23.44 -8.96 -13.24
CA SER A 22 22.95 -7.82 -12.48
C SER A 22 23.28 -6.55 -13.25
N ILE A 23 22.27 -5.85 -13.75
CA ILE A 23 22.43 -4.56 -14.42
C ILE A 23 22.88 -3.55 -13.36
N PRO A 24 24.08 -2.94 -13.45
CA PRO A 24 24.47 -1.89 -12.54
C PRO A 24 23.64 -0.64 -12.87
N ILE A 25 22.72 -0.28 -11.98
CA ILE A 25 21.97 0.97 -12.09
C ILE A 25 22.87 2.06 -11.50
N THR A 26 23.51 2.85 -12.35
CA THR A 26 24.30 4.01 -11.92
C THR A 26 23.39 5.23 -11.83
N PHE A 27 23.28 5.82 -10.64
CA PHE A 27 22.48 7.02 -10.41
C PHE A 27 23.39 8.22 -10.22
N SER A 28 23.34 9.16 -11.16
CA SER A 28 23.91 10.49 -10.96
C SER A 28 22.89 11.36 -10.23
N SER A 29 23.14 11.62 -8.95
CA SER A 29 22.32 12.51 -8.13
C SER A 29 22.70 13.97 -8.40
N SER A 30 21.89 14.69 -9.18
CA SER A 30 21.92 16.15 -9.16
C SER A 30 21.27 16.62 -7.86
N ASN A 31 22.09 17.16 -6.96
CA ASN A 31 21.64 17.77 -5.71
C ASN A 31 20.77 19.00 -6.05
N GLY A 32 19.45 18.89 -5.90
CA GLY A 32 18.51 19.96 -6.17
C GLY A 32 17.23 19.78 -5.35
N THR A 33 17.12 20.54 -4.27
CA THR A 33 15.90 20.71 -3.48
C THR A 33 14.82 21.41 -4.30
N THR A 34 13.85 20.65 -4.80
CA THR A 34 12.56 21.16 -5.27
C THR A 34 11.50 20.07 -5.10
N GLU A 35 10.52 20.31 -4.24
CA GLU A 35 9.48 19.34 -3.85
C GLU A 35 8.33 19.18 -4.87
N ASP A 36 8.46 19.74 -6.09
CA ASP A 36 7.31 19.99 -6.97
C ASP A 36 7.52 19.72 -8.48
N SER A 37 8.56 18.99 -8.89
CA SER A 37 8.77 18.68 -10.31
C SER A 37 8.20 17.29 -10.70
N PRO A 38 7.50 17.15 -11.84
CA PRO A 38 7.26 15.86 -12.47
C PRO A 38 8.61 15.18 -12.76
N ILE A 39 8.72 13.90 -12.43
CA ILE A 39 9.95 13.14 -12.62
C ILE A 39 10.02 12.71 -14.10
N GLU A 40 11.06 13.16 -14.82
CA GLU A 40 11.44 12.58 -16.11
C GLU A 40 12.08 11.21 -15.90
N TYR A 41 11.61 10.20 -16.63
CA TYR A 41 12.21 8.87 -16.67
C TYR A 41 13.08 8.77 -17.93
N THR A 42 14.39 8.67 -17.77
CA THR A 42 15.29 8.29 -18.87
C THR A 42 15.71 6.83 -18.71
N HIS A 43 15.24 5.98 -19.62
CA HIS A 43 15.83 4.66 -19.82
C HIS A 43 16.98 4.81 -20.81
N SER A 44 18.21 4.72 -20.33
CA SER A 44 19.39 4.68 -21.21
C SER A 44 19.46 3.29 -21.85
N LEU A 45 18.85 3.13 -23.02
CA LEU A 45 19.23 2.09 -23.97
C LEU A 45 20.42 2.63 -24.76
N ASN A 46 21.49 1.86 -24.78
CA ASN A 46 22.71 2.16 -25.49
C ASN A 46 22.41 2.16 -27.02
N GLY A 47 22.01 3.31 -27.56
CA GLY A 47 21.74 3.52 -28.98
C GLY A 47 20.51 4.37 -29.27
N GLY A 48 20.72 5.66 -29.56
CA GLY A 48 19.78 6.52 -30.27
C GLY A 48 18.61 7.08 -29.46
N SER A 49 18.72 8.34 -29.02
CA SER A 49 17.64 9.10 -28.39
C SER A 49 16.56 9.46 -29.43
N ILE A 50 15.39 8.83 -29.34
CA ILE A 50 14.16 9.36 -29.92
C ILE A 50 13.33 10.00 -28.79
N PRO A 51 13.04 11.31 -28.83
CA PRO A 51 12.18 11.94 -27.84
C PRO A 51 10.73 11.48 -28.07
N LEU A 52 10.16 10.75 -27.12
CA LEU A 52 8.72 10.52 -27.07
C LEU A 52 8.09 11.64 -26.24
N THR A 53 7.50 12.61 -26.92
CA THR A 53 6.73 13.70 -26.31
C THR A 53 5.38 13.16 -25.86
N PHE A 54 5.14 13.04 -24.55
CA PHE A 54 3.83 12.72 -24.01
C PHE A 54 3.03 14.00 -23.79
N THR A 55 2.16 14.34 -24.73
CA THR A 55 1.13 15.37 -24.52
C THR A 55 0.12 14.86 -23.50
N SER A 56 0.17 15.39 -22.27
CA SER A 56 -0.98 15.33 -21.37
C SER A 56 -2.11 16.13 -22.03
N HIS A 57 -3.09 15.44 -22.61
CA HIS A 57 -4.37 16.08 -22.89
C HIS A 57 -5.09 16.26 -21.57
N ASP A 58 -4.81 17.39 -20.92
CA ASP A 58 -5.71 17.98 -19.95
C ASP A 58 -6.88 18.58 -20.74
N SER A 59 -8.09 18.13 -20.40
CA SER A 59 -9.34 18.75 -20.83
C SER A 59 -10.22 18.84 -19.60
N SER A 60 -9.93 19.86 -18.80
CA SER A 60 -10.86 20.51 -17.89
C SER A 60 -12.26 20.60 -18.49
N ILE A 61 -13.27 20.15 -17.72
CA ILE A 61 -14.56 20.82 -17.45
C ILE A 61 -15.38 19.87 -16.54
N HIS A 62 -15.87 20.43 -15.44
CA HIS A 62 -16.81 19.85 -14.46
C HIS A 62 -17.47 18.53 -14.86
N LYS A 63 -16.95 17.43 -14.33
CA LYS A 63 -17.67 16.16 -14.23
C LYS A 63 -17.42 15.58 -12.84
N PRO A 64 -18.44 15.09 -12.12
CA PRO A 64 -18.17 14.23 -10.97
C PRO A 64 -17.27 13.08 -11.47
N HIS A 65 -16.14 12.88 -10.79
CA HIS A 65 -15.26 11.75 -11.07
C HIS A 65 -16.01 10.47 -10.75
N ASN A 66 -16.77 9.95 -11.72
CA ASN A 66 -17.29 8.58 -11.70
C ASN A 66 -16.17 7.58 -12.06
N ASN A 67 -14.92 7.92 -11.79
CA ASN A 67 -13.77 7.10 -12.09
C ASN A 67 -13.35 6.44 -10.78
N THR A 68 -13.76 5.19 -10.60
CA THR A 68 -13.41 4.37 -9.44
C THR A 68 -11.95 3.92 -9.45
N HIS A 69 -11.21 4.25 -10.52
CA HIS A 69 -9.78 4.03 -10.62
C HIS A 69 -8.99 5.08 -9.86
N PHE A 70 -8.04 4.60 -9.07
CA PHE A 70 -7.09 5.47 -8.39
C PHE A 70 -6.02 5.95 -9.38
N PRO A 71 -5.37 7.10 -9.15
CA PRO A 71 -4.14 7.44 -9.87
C PRO A 71 -3.03 6.43 -9.59
N GLN A 72 -2.02 6.37 -10.48
CA GLN A 72 -0.86 5.49 -10.29
C GLN A 72 -0.15 5.76 -8.96
N SER A 73 -0.06 7.03 -8.55
CA SER A 73 0.45 7.42 -7.24
C SER A 73 -0.34 8.58 -6.66
N PHE A 74 -0.50 8.60 -5.34
CA PHE A 74 -1.21 9.65 -4.60
C PHE A 74 -0.74 9.71 -3.15
N GLY A 75 -1.00 10.84 -2.50
CA GLY A 75 -0.75 11.03 -1.08
C GLY A 75 -2.01 10.81 -0.24
N ILE A 76 -1.77 10.51 1.04
CA ILE A 76 -2.81 10.45 2.08
C ILE A 76 -2.56 11.64 3.01
N TYR A 77 -3.56 12.48 3.21
CA TYR A 77 -3.45 13.73 3.98
C TYR A 77 -4.59 13.85 4.99
N HIS A 78 -4.43 14.68 6.02
CA HIS A 78 -5.56 15.10 6.85
C HIS A 78 -6.57 15.94 6.06
N ALA A 79 -7.84 15.64 6.25
CA ALA A 79 -8.94 16.48 5.79
C ALA A 79 -8.93 17.81 6.55
N SER A 80 -9.26 18.91 5.87
CA SER A 80 -9.33 20.23 6.49
C SER A 80 -10.40 20.26 7.58
N GLY A 81 -10.07 20.79 8.76
CA GLY A 81 -11.03 20.96 9.85
C GLY A 81 -11.29 19.71 10.70
N THR A 82 -10.63 18.59 10.44
CA THR A 82 -10.74 17.36 11.25
C THR A 82 -9.36 16.82 11.62
N SER A 83 -9.23 16.26 12.83
CA SER A 83 -7.99 15.60 13.26
C SER A 83 -7.93 14.11 12.92
N SER A 84 -9.07 13.49 12.61
CA SER A 84 -9.20 12.04 12.38
C SER A 84 -9.42 11.68 10.91
N ASP A 85 -10.13 12.51 10.16
CA ASP A 85 -10.47 12.18 8.78
C ASP A 85 -9.30 12.48 7.84
N LEU A 86 -9.27 11.73 6.74
CA LEU A 86 -8.22 11.77 5.76
C LEU A 86 -8.81 12.04 4.38
N VAL A 87 -7.94 12.42 3.46
CA VAL A 87 -8.24 12.53 2.03
C VAL A 87 -7.12 11.89 1.22
N LEU A 88 -7.50 11.30 0.09
CA LEU A 88 -6.57 10.94 -0.97
C LEU A 88 -6.46 12.13 -1.92
N ALA A 89 -5.25 12.58 -2.21
CA ALA A 89 -5.02 13.72 -3.10
C ALA A 89 -3.69 13.57 -3.85
N LEU A 90 -3.56 14.26 -4.98
CA LEU A 90 -2.32 14.26 -5.77
C LEU A 90 -1.21 15.08 -5.10
N ARG A 91 -1.60 16.14 -4.38
CA ARG A 91 -0.69 17.05 -3.70
C ARG A 91 -1.20 17.44 -2.32
N ASN A 92 -0.33 18.06 -1.54
CA ASN A 92 -0.72 18.66 -0.28
C ASN A 92 -1.63 19.88 -0.54
N HIS A 93 -2.62 20.13 0.32
CA HIS A 93 -3.60 21.22 0.16
C HIS A 93 -4.38 21.22 -1.17
N ASP A 94 -4.57 20.04 -1.78
CA ASP A 94 -5.39 19.95 -2.98
C ASP A 94 -6.82 20.45 -2.69
N PRO A 95 -7.33 21.49 -3.39
CA PRO A 95 -8.70 21.95 -3.21
C PRO A 95 -9.72 20.91 -3.68
N ASN A 96 -9.30 19.94 -4.50
CA ASN A 96 -10.14 18.90 -5.06
C ASN A 96 -9.56 17.52 -4.73
N PRO A 97 -9.68 17.06 -3.47
CA PRO A 97 -9.24 15.72 -3.12
C PRO A 97 -10.00 14.66 -3.94
N LEU A 98 -9.33 13.56 -4.23
CA LEU A 98 -9.85 12.46 -5.05
C LEU A 98 -10.93 11.68 -4.29
N PHE A 99 -10.62 11.34 -3.03
CA PHE A 99 -11.47 10.54 -2.18
C PHE A 99 -11.41 11.04 -0.74
N TYR A 100 -12.56 11.05 -0.05
CA TYR A 100 -12.67 11.33 1.37
C TYR A 100 -12.64 10.04 2.17
N ILE A 101 -12.04 10.08 3.35
CA ILE A 101 -11.92 8.95 4.26
C ILE A 101 -12.40 9.38 5.65
N THR A 102 -13.48 8.78 6.13
CA THR A 102 -13.91 8.96 7.52
C THR A 102 -13.30 7.86 8.40
N THR A 103 -12.88 8.24 9.60
CA THR A 103 -12.43 7.27 10.61
C THR A 103 -13.30 7.38 11.85
N HIS A 104 -13.71 6.23 12.38
CA HIS A 104 -14.63 6.16 13.52
C HIS A 104 -14.03 5.34 14.65
N ASN A 105 -14.10 5.83 15.87
CA ASN A 105 -13.58 5.12 17.04
C ASN A 105 -14.40 3.84 17.30
N GLY A 106 -13.75 2.81 17.85
CA GLY A 106 -14.30 1.44 18.01
C GLY A 106 -15.48 1.26 18.95
N TRP A 107 -16.05 2.34 19.48
CA TRP A 107 -17.34 2.34 20.20
C TRP A 107 -18.52 2.78 19.33
N SER A 108 -18.28 3.20 18.09
CA SER A 108 -19.33 3.54 17.15
C SER A 108 -19.90 2.27 16.52
N SER A 109 -21.20 2.28 16.19
CA SER A 109 -21.82 1.28 15.31
C SER A 109 -21.38 1.41 13.84
N LYS A 110 -20.53 2.40 13.53
CA LYS A 110 -20.00 2.67 12.19
C LYS A 110 -18.69 1.90 11.94
N PRO A 111 -18.40 1.54 10.68
CA PRO A 111 -17.12 0.93 10.32
C PRO A 111 -15.93 1.79 10.75
N SER A 112 -14.83 1.16 11.15
CA SER A 112 -13.65 1.87 11.69
C SER A 112 -13.00 2.82 10.67
N VAL A 113 -13.02 2.45 9.39
CA VAL A 113 -12.60 3.29 8.26
C VAL A 113 -13.64 3.17 7.16
N VAL A 114 -14.02 4.29 6.56
CA VAL A 114 -14.90 4.34 5.37
C VAL A 114 -14.21 5.15 4.29
N LEU A 115 -14.06 4.57 3.11
CA LEU A 115 -13.62 5.24 1.89
C LEU A 115 -14.86 5.67 1.10
N HIS A 116 -14.99 6.96 0.82
CA HIS A 116 -16.08 7.52 0.03
C HIS A 116 -15.71 7.57 -1.46
N SER A 117 -16.69 7.56 -2.35
CA SER A 117 -16.49 7.55 -3.81
C SER A 117 -16.02 8.88 -4.40
N SER A 118 -15.96 9.95 -3.59
CA SER A 118 -15.43 11.26 -4.01
C SER A 118 -14.70 11.96 -2.86
N GLY A 119 -14.09 13.11 -3.13
CA GLY A 119 -13.48 14.01 -2.15
C GLY A 119 -14.40 14.60 -1.07
N LEU A 120 -15.68 14.21 -1.02
CA LEU A 120 -16.67 14.68 -0.06
C LEU A 120 -17.12 13.57 0.90
N CYS A 121 -17.24 13.89 2.20
CA CYS A 121 -17.68 12.95 3.23
C CYS A 121 -19.16 12.53 3.12
N THR A 122 -19.96 13.26 2.35
CA THR A 122 -21.38 12.96 2.08
C THR A 122 -21.59 12.05 0.88
N SER A 123 -20.52 11.74 0.13
CA SER A 123 -20.60 10.86 -1.02
C SER A 123 -20.85 9.40 -0.62
N PRO A 124 -21.44 8.59 -1.52
CA PRO A 124 -21.63 7.16 -1.29
C PRO A 124 -20.34 6.47 -0.85
N GLN A 125 -20.51 5.45 -0.02
CA GLN A 125 -19.38 4.64 0.46
C GLN A 125 -18.92 3.72 -0.66
N LEU A 126 -17.62 3.69 -0.90
CA LEU A 126 -16.96 2.81 -1.87
C LEU A 126 -16.45 1.54 -1.19
N ALA A 127 -15.84 1.69 -0.01
CA ALA A 127 -15.33 0.56 0.76
C ALA A 127 -15.24 0.87 2.25
N THR A 128 -15.20 -0.18 3.06
CA THR A 128 -15.09 -0.09 4.51
C THR A 128 -14.03 -1.05 5.05
N ALA A 129 -13.41 -0.65 6.16
CA ALA A 129 -12.66 -1.56 7.02
C ALA A 129 -13.24 -1.52 8.44
N ASN A 130 -13.63 -2.69 8.95
CA ASN A 130 -14.18 -2.83 10.29
C ASN A 130 -13.22 -3.59 11.20
N PHE A 131 -12.99 -3.05 12.40
CA PHE A 131 -12.10 -3.66 13.39
C PHE A 131 -12.93 -4.44 14.39
N THR A 132 -12.70 -5.74 14.46
CA THR A 132 -13.35 -6.61 15.43
C THR A 132 -12.68 -6.45 16.81
N SER A 133 -13.45 -6.11 17.84
CA SER A 133 -12.93 -5.70 19.17
C SER A 133 -12.01 -6.72 19.87
N PHE A 134 -12.14 -8.01 19.56
CA PHE A 134 -11.37 -9.08 20.19
C PHE A 134 -10.52 -9.89 19.21
N SER A 135 -10.41 -9.44 17.95
CA SER A 135 -9.59 -10.12 16.94
C SER A 135 -8.58 -9.16 16.31
N SER A 136 -7.43 -9.73 15.93
CA SER A 136 -6.44 -9.04 15.11
C SER A 136 -6.91 -8.84 13.67
N ASP A 137 -8.00 -9.47 13.29
CA ASP A 137 -8.54 -9.43 11.95
C ASP A 137 -9.25 -8.11 11.66
N ILE A 138 -9.36 -7.80 10.37
CA ILE A 138 -10.05 -6.62 9.87
C ILE A 138 -10.97 -7.08 8.75
N GLU A 139 -12.27 -6.83 8.89
CA GLU A 139 -13.22 -7.08 7.81
C GLU A 139 -13.11 -5.95 6.79
N LEU A 140 -12.81 -6.30 5.54
CA LEU A 140 -12.75 -5.38 4.41
C LEU A 140 -13.97 -5.63 3.53
N SER A 141 -14.63 -4.57 3.08
CA SER A 141 -15.79 -4.70 2.18
C SER A 141 -15.76 -3.64 1.09
N ILE A 142 -16.06 -4.05 -0.14
CA ILE A 142 -16.37 -3.17 -1.28
C ILE A 142 -17.88 -3.06 -1.39
N LEU A 143 -18.38 -1.85 -1.58
CA LEU A 143 -19.81 -1.52 -1.56
C LEU A 143 -20.29 -1.14 -2.96
N ALA A 144 -21.44 -1.66 -3.36
CA ALA A 144 -22.13 -1.19 -4.56
C ALA A 144 -22.70 0.21 -4.32
N GLN A 145 -22.21 1.21 -5.06
CA GLN A 145 -22.62 2.61 -4.89
C GLN A 145 -24.13 2.84 -5.04
N SER A 146 -24.81 2.01 -5.85
CA SER A 146 -26.26 2.10 -6.09
C SER A 146 -27.13 1.62 -4.94
N THR A 147 -26.62 0.70 -4.11
CA THR A 147 -27.43 0.03 -3.06
C THR A 147 -26.83 0.14 -1.66
N GLY A 148 -25.56 0.55 -1.55
CA GLY A 148 -24.80 0.53 -0.29
C GLY A 148 -24.56 -0.88 0.25
N ARG A 149 -24.83 -1.93 -0.53
CA ARG A 149 -24.62 -3.32 -0.11
C ARG A 149 -23.21 -3.79 -0.43
N ALA A 150 -22.65 -4.64 0.43
CA ALA A 150 -21.36 -5.26 0.17
C ALA A 150 -21.46 -6.20 -1.05
N ILE A 151 -20.59 -5.99 -2.03
CA ILE A 151 -20.45 -6.84 -3.23
C ILE A 151 -19.21 -7.74 -3.16
N THR A 152 -18.26 -7.41 -2.30
CA THR A 152 -17.07 -8.22 -2.05
C THR A 152 -16.68 -7.97 -0.61
N THR A 153 -16.52 -9.05 0.16
CA THR A 153 -16.08 -9.00 1.55
C THR A 153 -14.94 -9.99 1.71
N ASP A 154 -13.89 -9.56 2.41
CA ASP A 154 -12.82 -10.44 2.84
C ASP A 154 -12.35 -10.08 4.24
N THR A 155 -11.79 -11.04 4.94
CA THR A 155 -11.20 -10.82 6.27
C THR A 155 -9.70 -10.71 6.12
N MET A 156 -9.17 -9.49 6.25
CA MET A 156 -7.74 -9.27 6.30
C MET A 156 -7.17 -9.86 7.59
N LYS A 157 -6.35 -10.89 7.43
CA LYS A 157 -5.76 -11.66 8.53
C LYS A 157 -4.32 -11.26 8.76
N LYS A 158 -3.86 -11.44 9.99
CA LYS A 158 -2.44 -11.31 10.35
C LYS A 158 -1.82 -12.70 10.45
N ASP A 159 -0.78 -12.95 9.67
CA ASP A 159 0.03 -14.15 9.82
C ASP A 159 0.78 -14.10 11.17
N ARG A 160 0.82 -15.24 11.87
CA ARG A 160 1.48 -15.39 13.18
C ARG A 160 2.97 -15.69 13.06
N SER A 161 3.51 -15.78 11.84
CA SER A 161 4.93 -16.02 11.61
C SER A 161 5.81 -14.83 12.05
N GLN A 162 7.12 -15.09 12.21
CA GLN A 162 8.11 -14.11 12.70
C GLN A 162 8.23 -12.85 11.80
N HIS A 163 7.69 -12.91 10.59
CA HIS A 163 7.48 -11.76 9.72
C HIS A 163 5.99 -11.48 9.66
N ALA A 164 5.45 -10.81 10.68
CA ALA A 164 4.04 -10.46 10.74
C ALA A 164 3.60 -9.75 9.45
N CYS A 165 2.90 -10.48 8.59
CA CYS A 165 2.33 -10.00 7.34
C CYS A 165 0.82 -9.91 7.51
N GLN A 166 0.21 -8.85 6.99
CA GLN A 166 -1.24 -8.78 6.84
C GLN A 166 -1.58 -9.17 5.41
N TYR A 167 -2.63 -9.95 5.22
CA TYR A 167 -3.01 -10.38 3.88
C TYR A 167 -4.52 -10.36 3.71
N PHE A 168 -4.94 -10.14 2.47
CA PHE A 168 -6.32 -10.25 2.02
C PHE A 168 -6.37 -11.07 0.74
N THR A 169 -7.56 -11.50 0.35
CA THR A 169 -7.86 -12.18 -0.90
C THR A 169 -8.85 -11.38 -1.72
N VAL A 170 -8.65 -11.34 -3.04
CA VAL A 170 -9.55 -10.66 -3.97
C VAL A 170 -9.48 -11.30 -5.35
N GLU A 171 -10.60 -11.34 -6.05
CA GLU A 171 -10.66 -11.75 -7.46
C GLU A 171 -9.90 -10.76 -8.33
N VAL A 172 -9.10 -11.26 -9.28
CA VAL A 172 -8.31 -10.44 -10.21
C VAL A 172 -8.52 -10.88 -11.66
N GLY A 173 -8.45 -9.93 -12.59
CA GLY A 173 -8.45 -10.22 -14.03
C GLY A 173 -9.71 -10.91 -14.56
N GLY A 174 -10.87 -10.72 -13.91
CA GLY A 174 -12.13 -11.37 -14.30
C GLY A 174 -12.20 -12.88 -14.00
N ASN A 175 -11.12 -13.46 -13.47
CA ASN A 175 -11.11 -14.83 -12.98
C ASN A 175 -11.87 -14.87 -11.65
N GLN A 176 -12.79 -15.83 -11.51
CA GLN A 176 -13.55 -16.05 -10.28
C GLN A 176 -12.72 -16.68 -9.14
N ILE A 177 -11.41 -16.85 -9.32
CA ILE A 177 -10.52 -17.44 -8.32
C ILE A 177 -9.86 -16.30 -7.55
N PRO A 178 -10.17 -16.13 -6.25
CA PRO A 178 -9.51 -15.12 -5.44
C PRO A 178 -8.02 -15.38 -5.31
N GLU A 179 -7.23 -14.33 -5.39
CA GLU A 179 -5.78 -14.37 -5.18
C GLU A 179 -5.39 -13.67 -3.88
N ARG A 180 -4.36 -14.20 -3.21
CA ARG A 180 -3.84 -13.66 -1.95
C ARG A 180 -2.80 -12.57 -2.20
N PHE A 181 -2.93 -11.47 -1.48
CA PHE A 181 -2.00 -10.34 -1.48
C PHE A 181 -1.50 -10.05 -0.08
N GLU A 182 -0.20 -9.87 0.09
CA GLU A 182 0.46 -9.78 1.38
C GLU A 182 1.19 -8.45 1.55
N TRP A 183 0.80 -7.68 2.56
CA TRP A 183 1.53 -6.52 3.01
C TRP A 183 2.77 -6.97 3.80
N LYS A 184 3.95 -6.60 3.29
CA LYS A 184 5.26 -6.89 3.88
C LYS A 184 6.00 -5.59 4.17
N ASN A 185 6.73 -5.56 5.28
CA ASN A 185 7.66 -4.45 5.54
C ASN A 185 8.75 -4.42 4.45
N SER A 186 9.07 -3.23 3.96
CA SER A 186 10.13 -3.05 2.97
C SER A 186 10.96 -1.79 3.22
N LYS A 187 12.23 -1.88 2.82
CA LYS A 187 13.18 -0.76 2.70
C LYS A 187 13.74 -0.66 1.27
N GLY A 188 13.12 -1.37 0.32
CA GLY A 188 13.54 -1.49 -1.06
C GLY A 188 13.28 -0.22 -1.88
N ASN A 189 13.73 -0.25 -3.14
CA ASN A 189 13.65 0.89 -4.05
C ASN A 189 12.21 1.31 -4.32
N GLU A 190 11.28 0.34 -4.35
CA GLU A 190 9.85 0.57 -4.51
C GLU A 190 9.28 1.51 -3.43
N VAL A 191 9.74 1.40 -2.18
CA VAL A 191 9.33 2.28 -1.09
C VAL A 191 10.11 3.60 -1.10
N ARG A 192 11.42 3.54 -1.33
CA ARG A 192 12.29 4.74 -1.34
C ARG A 192 11.89 5.74 -2.43
N SER A 193 11.43 5.24 -3.57
CA SER A 193 10.95 6.06 -4.69
C SER A 193 9.74 6.93 -4.36
N LEU A 194 9.06 6.67 -3.23
CA LEU A 194 7.91 7.47 -2.78
C LEU A 194 8.29 8.74 -2.02
N ASN A 195 9.60 9.01 -1.84
CA ASN A 195 10.14 10.17 -1.10
C ASN A 195 9.54 10.28 0.33
N GLY A 196 9.21 9.15 0.94
CA GLY A 196 8.80 9.05 2.34
C GLY A 196 9.97 8.71 3.26
N LYS A 197 9.68 8.04 4.39
CA LYS A 197 10.75 7.44 5.20
C LYS A 197 11.47 6.35 4.42
N ARG A 198 12.69 6.02 4.87
CA ARG A 198 13.52 4.92 4.32
C ARG A 198 12.93 3.51 4.52
N HIS A 199 11.77 3.40 5.17
CA HIS A 199 11.04 2.16 5.41
C HIS A 199 9.55 2.40 5.16
N GLY A 200 8.84 1.32 4.83
CA GLY A 200 7.42 1.35 4.52
C GLY A 200 6.92 -0.07 4.30
N MET A 201 5.91 -0.20 3.46
CA MET A 201 5.30 -1.49 3.16
C MET A 201 5.19 -1.69 1.66
N LYS A 202 5.20 -2.95 1.25
CA LYS A 202 4.92 -3.36 -0.13
C LYS A 202 3.84 -4.42 -0.12
N LEU A 203 2.98 -4.40 -1.12
CA LEU A 203 1.97 -5.42 -1.34
C LEU A 203 2.52 -6.41 -2.36
N VAL A 204 2.59 -7.67 -1.98
CA VAL A 204 3.13 -8.75 -2.79
C VAL A 204 2.00 -9.69 -3.21
N ARG A 205 1.90 -10.00 -4.49
CA ARG A 205 1.03 -11.04 -5.01
C ARG A 205 1.59 -12.41 -4.60
N ALA A 206 0.89 -13.15 -3.74
CA ALA A 206 1.46 -14.35 -3.11
C ALA A 206 1.83 -15.45 -4.12
N LYS A 207 1.05 -15.57 -5.21
CA LYS A 207 1.25 -16.57 -6.25
C LYS A 207 2.53 -16.37 -7.06
N THR A 208 2.90 -15.12 -7.35
CA THR A 208 4.00 -14.78 -8.27
C THR A 208 5.21 -14.17 -7.57
N GLY A 209 5.05 -13.69 -6.32
CA GLY A 209 6.08 -12.92 -5.63
C GLY A 209 6.23 -11.48 -6.14
N GLU A 210 5.38 -11.06 -7.07
CA GLU A 210 5.40 -9.74 -7.69
C GLU A 210 5.00 -8.64 -6.71
N VAL A 211 5.70 -7.51 -6.76
CA VAL A 211 5.34 -6.31 -5.98
C VAL A 211 4.40 -5.44 -6.80
N VAL A 212 3.17 -5.29 -6.31
CA VAL A 212 2.09 -4.62 -7.05
C VAL A 212 1.77 -3.22 -6.50
N VAL A 213 2.09 -2.97 -5.22
CA VAL A 213 1.90 -1.68 -4.55
C VAL A 213 3.06 -1.39 -3.61
N ALA A 214 3.45 -0.12 -3.51
CA ALA A 214 4.30 0.39 -2.45
C ALA A 214 3.59 1.45 -1.62
N TRP A 215 3.89 1.50 -0.34
CA TRP A 215 3.45 2.54 0.58
C TRP A 215 4.62 3.01 1.45
N ALA A 216 4.74 4.32 1.63
CA ALA A 216 5.73 4.92 2.51
C ALA A 216 5.06 5.94 3.45
N PRO A 217 5.37 5.88 4.76
CA PRO A 217 5.02 6.96 5.69
C PRO A 217 5.77 8.25 5.32
N PRO A 218 5.24 9.42 5.72
CA PRO A 218 5.86 10.71 5.43
C PRO A 218 7.23 10.81 6.10
N ASN A 219 8.19 11.47 5.45
CA ASN A 219 9.49 11.74 6.06
C ASN A 219 9.37 12.76 7.21
N SER A 220 8.57 13.81 7.00
CA SER A 220 8.28 14.89 7.94
C SER A 220 6.88 15.48 7.67
N GLY A 221 6.42 16.36 8.57
CA GLY A 221 5.14 17.07 8.45
C GLY A 221 3.99 16.38 9.22
N THR A 222 3.06 17.21 9.72
CA THR A 222 1.91 16.74 10.50
C THR A 222 0.72 16.38 9.62
N ARG A 223 0.59 17.01 8.44
CA ARG A 223 -0.59 16.88 7.57
C ARG A 223 -0.55 15.65 6.66
N LYS A 224 0.61 15.32 6.11
CA LYS A 224 0.81 14.13 5.25
C LYS A 224 0.88 12.89 6.15
N ARG A 225 0.21 11.81 5.74
CA ARG A 225 0.15 10.52 6.46
C ARG A 225 0.77 9.37 5.71
N GLY A 226 1.00 9.53 4.41
CA GLY A 226 1.79 8.62 3.60
C GLY A 226 1.69 8.94 2.11
N LYS A 227 2.41 8.17 1.31
CA LYS A 227 2.26 8.11 -0.14
C LYS A 227 2.10 6.65 -0.54
N MET A 228 1.24 6.39 -1.51
CA MET A 228 1.01 5.07 -2.09
C MET A 228 1.23 5.15 -3.60
N ALA A 229 1.76 4.08 -4.18
CA ALA A 229 1.81 3.91 -5.62
C ALA A 229 1.54 2.47 -6.02
N PHE A 230 0.77 2.31 -7.09
CA PHE A 230 0.70 1.07 -7.84
C PHE A 230 1.97 0.93 -8.68
N LEU A 231 2.44 -0.30 -8.91
CA LEU A 231 3.64 -0.59 -9.71
C LEU A 231 3.30 -1.43 -10.95
N ASN A 232 2.47 -2.46 -10.77
CA ASN A 232 1.93 -3.26 -11.86
C ASN A 232 0.46 -3.61 -11.57
N ARG A 233 -0.47 -2.85 -12.15
CA ARG A 233 -1.90 -2.95 -11.82
C ARG A 233 -2.82 -3.30 -12.99
N ASP A 234 -2.33 -3.24 -14.22
CA ASP A 234 -3.16 -3.25 -15.43
C ASP A 234 -4.00 -4.54 -15.57
N ALA A 235 -3.52 -5.65 -14.99
CA ALA A 235 -4.21 -6.94 -15.01
C ALA A 235 -4.99 -7.28 -13.72
N LEU A 236 -4.93 -6.44 -12.68
CA LEU A 236 -5.47 -6.77 -11.35
C LEU A 236 -6.92 -6.30 -11.14
N GLY A 237 -7.31 -5.23 -11.83
CA GLY A 237 -8.69 -4.72 -11.86
C GLY A 237 -9.09 -3.87 -10.66
N GLU A 238 -10.26 -3.26 -10.76
CA GLU A 238 -10.79 -2.26 -9.82
C GLU A 238 -10.96 -2.79 -8.39
N LYS A 239 -11.51 -4.01 -8.22
CA LYS A 239 -11.71 -4.62 -6.90
C LYS A 239 -10.39 -4.71 -6.14
N PHE A 240 -9.32 -5.08 -6.83
CA PHE A 240 -7.98 -5.13 -6.24
C PHE A 240 -7.50 -3.74 -5.83
N GLU A 241 -7.65 -2.73 -6.69
CA GLU A 241 -7.23 -1.37 -6.35
C GLU A 241 -7.92 -0.86 -5.07
N ILE A 242 -9.25 -1.02 -4.99
CA ILE A 242 -10.04 -0.62 -3.83
C ILE A 242 -9.58 -1.38 -2.58
N MET A 243 -9.38 -2.70 -2.67
CA MET A 243 -8.92 -3.54 -1.56
C MET A 243 -7.52 -3.15 -1.08
N ALA A 244 -6.60 -2.84 -2.01
CA ALA A 244 -5.26 -2.38 -1.68
C ALA A 244 -5.29 -1.04 -0.92
N VAL A 245 -6.15 -0.10 -1.35
CA VAL A 245 -6.29 1.20 -0.69
C VAL A 245 -6.94 1.07 0.69
N VAL A 246 -8.09 0.39 0.80
CA VAL A 246 -8.80 0.28 2.07
C VAL A 246 -8.00 -0.53 3.10
N SER A 247 -7.23 -1.54 2.66
CA SER A 247 -6.37 -2.32 3.55
C SER A 247 -5.22 -1.49 4.13
N ILE A 248 -4.53 -0.65 3.34
CA ILE A 248 -3.45 0.20 3.90
C ILE A 248 -4.01 1.27 4.85
N LEU A 249 -5.19 1.83 4.56
CA LEU A 249 -5.88 2.74 5.47
C LEU A 249 -6.23 2.06 6.79
N ALA A 250 -6.68 0.81 6.75
CA ALA A 250 -6.96 0.00 7.93
C ALA A 250 -5.70 -0.25 8.77
N ILE A 251 -4.56 -0.55 8.13
CA ILE A 251 -3.26 -0.72 8.80
C ILE A 251 -2.85 0.57 9.50
N MET A 252 -2.94 1.70 8.80
CA MET A 252 -2.61 3.03 9.34
C MET A 252 -3.47 3.38 10.55
N GLU A 253 -4.79 3.18 10.45
CA GLU A 253 -5.72 3.51 11.53
C GLU A 253 -5.56 2.57 12.73
N LYS A 254 -5.32 1.27 12.50
CA LYS A 254 -5.01 0.32 13.56
C LYS A 254 -3.72 0.68 14.30
N GLY A 255 -2.69 1.09 13.56
CA GLY A 255 -1.44 1.61 14.14
C GLY A 255 -1.67 2.87 14.98
N ARG A 256 -2.46 3.83 14.49
CA ARG A 256 -2.80 5.06 15.23
C ARG A 256 -3.46 4.75 16.58
N ARG A 257 -4.41 3.81 16.62
CA ARG A 257 -5.08 3.39 17.86
C ARG A 257 -4.14 2.69 18.83
N GLY A 258 -3.27 1.82 18.33
CA GLY A 258 -2.28 1.12 19.15
C GLY A 258 -1.26 2.06 19.79
N SER A 259 -0.81 3.10 19.08
CA SER A 259 0.14 4.08 19.62
C SER A 259 -0.49 5.09 20.59
N GLY A 260 -1.79 5.39 20.46
CA GLY A 260 -2.49 6.32 21.34
C GLY A 260 -2.86 5.77 22.73
N GLY A 261 -2.89 4.44 22.90
CA GLY A 261 -3.22 3.79 24.18
C GLY A 261 -2.05 3.62 25.15
N GLY A 262 -0.82 3.96 24.75
CA GLY A 262 0.40 3.72 25.55
C GLY A 262 0.78 4.82 26.54
N ALA A 263 0.03 5.93 26.61
CA ALA A 263 0.36 7.09 27.46
C ALA A 263 -0.33 7.07 28.84
N ALA A 264 -1.00 5.99 29.23
CA ALA A 264 -1.65 5.83 30.53
C ALA A 264 -1.27 4.50 31.22
N ALA A 265 0.03 4.20 31.30
CA ALA A 265 0.55 3.11 32.14
C ALA A 265 2.04 3.28 32.53
N SER A 266 2.50 4.51 32.72
CA SER A 266 3.83 4.79 33.30
C SER A 266 3.74 5.97 34.26
N GLY A 267 3.20 5.71 35.45
CA GLY A 267 3.03 6.73 36.47
C GLY A 267 2.52 6.19 37.79
N ALA A 268 3.28 5.28 38.42
CA ALA A 268 3.39 5.13 39.89
C ALA A 268 4.22 3.87 40.22
N ALA A 269 5.55 4.00 40.19
CA ALA A 269 6.45 3.12 40.93
C ALA A 269 7.73 3.90 41.29
N ALA A 270 7.56 4.97 42.07
CA ALA A 270 8.57 5.43 43.01
C ALA A 270 8.09 4.86 44.36
N GLY A 271 8.82 4.07 45.13
CA GLY A 271 10.23 4.15 45.45
C GLY A 271 10.30 4.34 46.97
N ALA A 272 10.48 3.25 47.73
CA ALA A 272 10.87 3.31 49.13
C ALA A 272 11.49 1.96 49.52
N ALA A 273 12.79 1.83 49.26
CA ALA A 273 13.65 0.85 49.89
C ALA A 273 14.46 1.58 50.99
N SER A 274 14.18 1.24 52.25
CA SER A 274 15.03 1.47 53.43
C SER A 274 14.65 0.33 54.39
N GLY A 275 15.51 -0.56 54.89
CA GLY A 275 16.94 -0.50 55.14
C GLY A 275 17.16 -0.60 56.65
N GLY A 276 17.53 -1.78 57.16
CA GLY A 276 18.08 -2.05 58.51
C GLY A 276 17.07 -1.93 59.69
N GLY A 277 17.11 -2.71 60.77
CA GLY A 277 18.15 -3.55 61.36
C GLY A 277 18.42 -3.09 62.82
N GLY A 278 18.23 -3.97 63.81
CA GLY A 278 18.61 -3.81 65.23
C GLY A 278 17.58 -3.05 66.09
N GLY A 279 17.24 -3.42 67.33
CA GLY A 279 17.89 -4.29 68.30
C GLY A 279 17.94 -3.55 69.64
N CYS A 280 17.03 -3.89 70.56
CA CYS A 280 17.20 -3.88 72.02
C CYS A 280 16.00 -4.61 72.66
#